data_AF-A0A8S9H9K5-F1
#
_entry.id   AF-A0A8S9H9K5-F1
#
_cell.length_a   1.000
_cell.length_b   1.000
_cell.length_c   1.000
_cell.angle_alpha   90.00
_cell.angle_beta   90.00
_cell.angle_gamma   90.00
#
_symmetry.space_group_name_H-M   'P 1'
#
loop_
_entity.id
_entity.type
_entity.pdbx_description
1 polymer ?
#
loop_
_entity_poly.entity_id
_entity_poly.type
_entity_poly.pdbx_seq_one_letter_code
_entity_poly.pdbx_strand_id
1 'polypeptide(L)'
;MIPVVNHIFKFSMKRKTSDAETVINIHRTTEKFLSLIHSLQLKSGAQVDNLDWATDILEHWKSISADDPEIPETSKIRALTGFLLRDIKDFWRVALLTSLLLSKVDGMKEDQETEQLDFQLDKLRERYLTIEGTICELGLDSIWDVNPLVNGRVIMEIAELKGGYHIREWQQKLLTWQLAYPNGSTDECKDWMRKVKAKRQRTE
;
A
#
# COMPACT_ATOMS: atom_id res chain seq x y z
N MET A 1 -32.02 28.11 13.58
CA MET A 1 -31.39 26.99 12.86
C MET A 1 -29.88 27.20 12.92
N ILE A 2 -29.12 26.33 13.58
CA ILE A 2 -27.65 26.45 13.59
C ILE A 2 -27.18 25.96 12.22
N PRO A 3 -26.38 26.75 11.46
CA PRO A 3 -25.83 26.29 10.20
C PRO A 3 -25.10 24.97 10.40
N VAL A 4 -25.33 23.99 9.52
CA VAL A 4 -24.66 22.66 9.57
C VAL A 4 -23.15 22.83 9.73
N VAL A 5 -22.59 23.84 9.07
CA VAL A 5 -21.18 24.23 9.15
C VAL A 5 -20.75 24.56 10.59
N ASN A 6 -21.53 25.34 11.36
CA ASN A 6 -21.22 25.66 12.76
C ASN A 6 -21.27 24.41 13.65
N HIS A 7 -22.19 23.48 13.35
CA HIS A 7 -22.27 22.21 14.05
C HIS A 7 -21.04 21.34 13.77
N ILE A 8 -20.63 21.23 12.50
CA ILE A 8 -19.41 20.52 12.09
C ILE A 8 -18.20 21.11 12.80
N PHE A 9 -17.96 22.43 12.73
CA PHE A 9 -16.82 23.05 13.40
C PHE A 9 -16.83 22.81 14.91
N LYS A 10 -17.98 23.03 15.58
CA LYS A 10 -18.07 22.87 17.04
C LYS A 10 -17.85 21.43 17.49
N PHE A 11 -18.26 20.44 16.71
CA PHE A 11 -18.04 19.03 17.05
C PHE A 11 -16.66 18.53 16.62
N SER A 12 -16.12 19.01 15.50
CA SER A 12 -14.76 18.69 15.06
C SER A 12 -13.71 19.22 16.03
N MET A 13 -13.88 20.43 16.57
CA MET A 13 -12.99 21.00 17.61
C MET A 13 -13.04 20.23 18.94
N LYS A 14 -14.07 19.42 19.18
CA LYS A 14 -14.19 18.58 20.38
C LYS A 14 -13.54 17.20 20.24
N ARG A 15 -13.21 16.79 19.01
CA ARG A 15 -12.60 15.48 18.76
C ARG A 15 -11.11 15.53 19.03
N LYS A 16 -10.52 14.35 19.25
CA LYS A 16 -9.07 14.22 19.44
C LYS A 16 -8.37 14.47 18.09
N THR A 17 -7.18 15.06 18.13
CA THR A 17 -6.34 15.24 16.94
C THR A 17 -6.10 13.92 16.21
N SER A 18 -5.92 12.83 16.96
CA SER A 18 -5.77 11.47 16.40
C SER A 18 -6.93 11.06 15.50
N ASP A 19 -8.17 11.44 15.85
CA ASP A 19 -9.34 11.09 15.04
C ASP A 19 -9.32 11.82 13.70
N ALA A 20 -8.91 13.09 13.70
CA ALA A 20 -8.75 13.89 12.49
C ALA A 20 -7.62 13.34 11.61
N GLU A 21 -6.50 12.95 12.22
CA GLU A 21 -5.38 12.30 11.52
C GLU A 21 -5.81 10.98 10.88
N THR A 22 -6.62 10.16 11.56
CA THR A 22 -7.19 8.93 10.99
C THR A 22 -8.04 9.23 9.75
N VAL A 23 -8.93 10.22 9.82
CA VAL A 23 -9.77 10.61 8.66
C VAL A 23 -8.92 11.11 7.49
N ILE A 24 -7.89 11.93 7.76
CA ILE A 24 -6.95 12.40 6.74
C ILE A 24 -6.19 11.22 6.12
N ASN A 25 -5.77 10.25 6.94
CA ASN A 25 -5.07 9.06 6.47
C ASN A 25 -5.98 8.19 5.58
N ILE A 26 -7.25 8.00 5.97
CA ILE A 26 -8.25 7.30 5.13
C ILE A 26 -8.37 8.01 3.78
N HIS A 27 -8.56 9.33 3.76
CA HIS A 27 -8.68 10.08 2.50
C HIS A 27 -7.44 9.96 1.61
N ARG A 28 -6.23 10.12 2.16
CA ARG A 28 -4.98 9.94 1.40
C ARG A 28 -4.83 8.51 0.87
N THR A 29 -5.22 7.52 1.66
CA THR A 29 -5.15 6.10 1.30
C THR A 29 -6.16 5.78 0.19
N THR A 30 -7.35 6.39 0.23
CA THR A 30 -8.37 6.27 -0.81
C THR A 30 -7.83 6.66 -2.19
N GLU A 31 -7.11 7.79 -2.31
CA GLU A 31 -6.49 8.21 -3.58
C GLU A 31 -5.44 7.20 -4.07
N LYS A 32 -4.63 6.66 -3.16
CA LYS A 32 -3.65 5.61 -3.49
C LYS A 32 -4.34 4.31 -3.94
N PHE A 33 -5.40 3.89 -3.25
CA PHE A 33 -6.20 2.72 -3.66
C PHE A 33 -6.82 2.90 -5.04
N LEU A 34 -7.32 4.10 -5.38
CA LEU A 34 -7.89 4.40 -6.68
C LEU A 34 -6.92 4.03 -7.82
N SER A 35 -5.62 4.34 -7.63
CA SER A 35 -4.56 3.99 -8.59
C SER A 35 -4.22 2.49 -8.66
N LEU A 36 -4.65 1.69 -7.66
CA LEU A 36 -4.39 0.24 -7.59
C LEU A 36 -5.60 -0.63 -7.95
N ILE A 37 -6.82 -0.06 -8.02
CA ILE A 37 -8.06 -0.82 -8.23
C ILE A 37 -7.95 -1.78 -9.41
N HIS A 38 -7.56 -1.29 -10.59
CA HIS A 38 -7.54 -2.13 -11.80
C HIS A 38 -6.50 -3.26 -11.69
N SER A 39 -5.32 -2.96 -11.14
CA SER A 39 -4.24 -3.93 -10.93
C SER A 39 -4.62 -5.01 -9.92
N LEU A 40 -5.35 -4.66 -8.86
CA LEU A 40 -5.89 -5.60 -7.87
C LEU A 40 -7.04 -6.45 -8.42
N GLN A 41 -7.86 -5.90 -9.32
CA GLN A 41 -8.90 -6.65 -10.02
C GLN A 41 -8.31 -7.67 -10.99
N LEU A 42 -7.26 -7.30 -11.74
CA LEU A 42 -6.61 -8.17 -12.71
C LEU A 42 -5.51 -9.06 -12.13
N LYS A 43 -5.15 -8.87 -10.85
CA LYS A 43 -4.01 -9.54 -10.19
C LYS A 43 -2.71 -9.36 -10.99
N SER A 44 -2.49 -8.15 -11.55
CA SER A 44 -1.37 -7.86 -12.46
C SER A 44 -0.65 -6.56 -12.10
N GLY A 45 0.69 -6.59 -12.12
CA GLY A 45 1.57 -5.44 -11.88
C GLY A 45 1.85 -4.55 -13.10
N ALA A 46 1.28 -4.87 -14.27
CA ALA A 46 1.60 -4.21 -15.53
C ALA A 46 1.13 -2.75 -15.63
N GLN A 47 0.18 -2.31 -14.80
CA GLN A 47 -0.39 -0.96 -14.86
C GLN A 47 0.11 0.00 -13.76
N VAL A 48 1.07 -0.44 -12.94
CA VAL A 48 1.54 0.32 -11.77
C VAL A 48 3.01 0.73 -11.89
N ASP A 49 3.49 0.94 -13.12
CA ASP A 49 4.88 1.33 -13.39
C ASP A 49 5.21 2.78 -13.02
N ASN A 50 4.20 3.66 -13.03
CA ASN A 50 4.36 5.10 -12.83
C ASN A 50 3.35 5.61 -11.79
N LEU A 51 3.59 5.30 -10.52
CA LEU A 51 2.83 5.83 -9.40
C LEU A 51 3.68 6.84 -8.63
N ASP A 52 3.34 8.12 -8.72
CA ASP A 52 4.07 9.22 -8.06
C ASP A 52 4.31 8.96 -6.57
N TRP A 53 3.27 8.49 -5.86
CA TRP A 53 3.33 8.19 -4.44
C TRP A 53 4.18 6.96 -4.07
N ALA A 54 4.56 6.13 -5.04
CA ALA A 54 5.23 4.84 -4.82
C ALA A 54 6.60 4.74 -5.53
N THR A 55 7.17 5.86 -5.96
CA THR A 55 8.44 5.90 -6.71
C THR A 55 9.55 5.08 -6.05
N ASP A 56 9.83 5.31 -4.75
CA ASP A 56 10.86 4.57 -4.01
C ASP A 56 10.57 3.06 -3.91
N ILE A 57 9.30 2.69 -3.70
CA ILE A 57 8.88 1.30 -3.59
C ILE A 57 9.09 0.58 -4.92
N LEU A 58 8.74 1.24 -6.03
CA LEU A 58 8.90 0.72 -7.38
C LEU A 58 10.37 0.59 -7.78
N GLU A 59 11.22 1.56 -7.41
CA GLU A 59 12.67 1.46 -7.62
C GLU A 59 13.26 0.27 -6.86
N HIS A 60 12.91 0.13 -5.58
CA HIS A 60 13.37 -0.99 -4.76
C HIS A 60 12.89 -2.33 -5.33
N TRP A 61 11.62 -2.42 -5.74
CA TRP A 61 11.07 -3.63 -6.34
C TRP A 61 11.76 -3.98 -7.67
N LYS A 62 12.03 -2.98 -8.53
CA LYS A 62 12.79 -3.18 -9.78
C LYS A 62 14.20 -3.70 -9.51
N SER A 63 14.88 -3.20 -8.48
CA SER A 63 16.18 -3.72 -8.08
C SER A 63 16.12 -5.17 -7.60
N ILE A 64 15.01 -5.58 -6.98
CA ILE A 64 14.81 -6.96 -6.53
C ILE A 64 14.53 -7.87 -7.73
N SER A 65 13.62 -7.48 -8.63
CA SER A 65 13.25 -8.30 -9.79
C SER A 65 14.37 -8.41 -10.84
N ALA A 66 15.25 -7.40 -10.93
CA ALA A 66 16.45 -7.49 -11.75
C ALA A 66 17.43 -8.59 -11.26
N ASP A 67 17.41 -8.88 -9.95
CA ASP A 67 18.28 -9.89 -9.33
C ASP A 67 17.65 -11.30 -9.33
N ASP A 68 16.34 -11.38 -9.54
CA ASP A 68 15.55 -12.62 -9.55
C ASP A 68 14.41 -12.56 -10.58
N PRO A 69 14.64 -13.08 -11.80
CA PRO A 69 13.62 -13.12 -12.85
C PRO A 69 12.46 -14.08 -12.55
N GLU A 70 12.58 -14.97 -11.56
CA GLU A 70 11.54 -15.93 -11.20
C GLU A 70 10.50 -15.36 -10.22
N ILE A 71 10.73 -14.13 -9.74
CA ILE A 71 9.80 -13.46 -8.84
C ILE A 71 8.40 -13.33 -9.48
N PRO A 72 7.32 -13.73 -8.79
CA PRO A 72 5.97 -13.63 -9.34
C PRO A 72 5.62 -12.19 -9.72
N GLU A 73 4.91 -12.00 -10.85
CA GLU A 73 4.37 -10.70 -11.27
C GLU A 73 3.47 -10.05 -10.21
N THR A 74 2.81 -10.87 -9.39
CA THR A 74 1.97 -10.42 -8.27
C THR A 74 2.77 -9.82 -7.11
N SER A 75 4.09 -10.04 -7.06
CA SER A 75 4.97 -9.47 -6.02
C SER A 75 4.97 -7.94 -6.04
N LYS A 76 4.85 -7.33 -7.23
CA LYS A 76 4.81 -5.88 -7.39
C LYS A 76 3.57 -5.27 -6.75
N ILE A 77 2.39 -5.80 -7.09
CA ILE A 77 1.13 -5.34 -6.50
C ILE A 77 1.07 -5.66 -5.01
N ARG A 78 1.69 -6.78 -4.58
CA ARG A 78 1.80 -7.14 -3.17
C ARG A 78 2.64 -6.15 -2.39
N ALA A 79 3.79 -5.72 -2.93
CA ALA A 79 4.63 -4.70 -2.31
C ALA A 79 3.89 -3.37 -2.16
N LEU A 80 3.34 -2.83 -3.25
CA LEU A 80 2.61 -1.56 -3.24
C LEU A 80 1.44 -1.56 -2.25
N THR A 81 0.61 -2.62 -2.32
CA THR A 81 -0.55 -2.76 -1.46
C THR A 81 -0.14 -3.01 -0.01
N GLY A 82 0.93 -3.76 0.22
CA GLY A 82 1.47 -4.00 1.55
C GLY A 82 1.91 -2.73 2.26
N PHE A 83 2.64 -1.84 1.58
CA PHE A 83 2.97 -0.53 2.14
C PHE A 83 1.71 0.28 2.48
N LEU A 84 0.75 0.34 1.55
CA LEU A 84 -0.50 1.06 1.76
C LEU A 84 -1.27 0.56 3.00
N LEU A 85 -1.36 -0.75 3.15
CA LEU A 85 -2.06 -1.41 4.25
C LEU A 85 -1.34 -1.26 5.59
N ARG A 86 0.00 -1.22 5.60
CA ARG A 86 0.75 -0.94 6.83
C ARG A 86 0.52 0.48 7.36
N ASP A 87 0.34 1.44 6.44
CA ASP A 87 0.10 2.84 6.80
C ASP A 87 -1.32 3.06 7.34
N ILE A 88 -2.33 2.45 6.73
CA ILE A 88 -3.74 2.65 7.08
C ILE A 88 -4.29 1.62 8.09
N LYS A 89 -3.59 0.48 8.24
CA LYS A 89 -3.95 -0.62 9.14
C LYS A 89 -5.37 -1.11 8.91
N ASP A 90 -6.10 -1.39 9.98
CA ASP A 90 -7.47 -1.90 10.05
C ASP A 90 -8.51 -1.05 9.29
N PHE A 91 -8.21 0.21 9.01
CA PHE A 91 -9.09 1.10 8.23
C PHE A 91 -9.04 0.86 6.71
N TRP A 92 -8.22 -0.07 6.22
CA TRP A 92 -8.06 -0.27 4.78
C TRP A 92 -9.34 -0.64 4.05
N ARG A 93 -10.24 -1.41 4.69
CA ARG A 93 -11.53 -1.80 4.11
C ARG A 93 -12.42 -0.58 3.86
N VAL A 94 -12.37 0.40 4.76
CA VAL A 94 -13.08 1.67 4.63
C VAL A 94 -12.48 2.52 3.51
N ALA A 95 -11.14 2.59 3.44
CA ALA A 95 -10.46 3.30 2.36
C ALA A 95 -10.73 2.67 0.97
N LEU A 96 -10.72 1.33 0.88
CA LEU A 96 -11.07 0.61 -0.35
C LEU A 96 -12.50 0.90 -0.78
N LEU A 97 -13.48 0.78 0.13
CA LEU A 97 -14.87 1.08 -0.18
C LEU A 97 -15.04 2.52 -0.67
N THR A 98 -14.39 3.47 0.01
CA THR A 98 -14.44 4.89 -0.38
C THR A 98 -13.81 5.12 -1.74
N SER A 99 -12.70 4.44 -2.06
CA SER A 99 -12.03 4.55 -3.37
C SER A 99 -12.91 4.03 -4.51
N LEU A 100 -13.65 2.96 -4.27
CA LEU A 100 -14.59 2.41 -5.24
C LEU A 100 -15.79 3.34 -5.46
N LEU A 101 -16.30 3.96 -4.39
CA LEU A 101 -17.35 4.97 -4.48
C LEU A 101 -16.88 6.18 -5.30
N LEU A 102 -15.68 6.70 -5.04
CA LEU A 102 -15.11 7.82 -5.81
C LEU A 102 -14.89 7.42 -7.28
N SER A 103 -14.43 6.19 -7.56
CA SER A 103 -14.24 5.70 -8.93
C SER A 103 -15.53 5.71 -9.77
N LYS A 104 -16.71 5.71 -9.11
CA LYS A 104 -18.02 5.75 -9.75
C LYS A 104 -18.52 7.18 -9.94
N VAL A 105 -18.29 8.04 -8.94
CA VAL A 105 -18.77 9.44 -8.92
C VAL A 105 -18.22 10.23 -10.11
N ASP A 106 -16.99 9.92 -10.57
CA ASP A 106 -16.38 10.59 -11.72
C ASP A 106 -17.03 10.24 -13.09
N GLY A 107 -17.95 9.25 -13.11
CA GLY A 107 -18.60 8.77 -14.34
C GLY A 107 -20.13 8.86 -14.37
N MET A 108 -20.80 9.33 -13.31
CA MET A 108 -22.26 9.43 -13.28
C MET A 108 -22.74 10.80 -13.79
N LYS A 109 -23.58 10.79 -14.82
CA LYS A 109 -24.46 11.92 -15.16
C LYS A 109 -25.67 11.89 -14.22
N GLU A 110 -26.16 13.06 -13.78
CA GLU A 110 -27.19 13.22 -12.75
C GLU A 110 -28.55 12.55 -13.05
N ASP A 111 -28.78 12.06 -14.28
CA ASP A 111 -30.10 11.64 -14.77
C ASP A 111 -30.38 10.12 -14.74
N GLN A 112 -29.67 9.30 -13.96
CA GLN A 112 -29.86 7.83 -13.99
C GLN A 112 -30.99 7.33 -13.07
N GLU A 113 -31.89 6.50 -13.63
CA GLU A 113 -33.07 5.91 -12.96
C GLU A 113 -32.73 4.92 -11.83
N THR A 114 -33.65 4.76 -10.87
CA THR A 114 -33.49 3.97 -9.63
C THR A 114 -33.14 2.49 -9.85
N GLU A 115 -33.67 1.82 -10.88
CA GLU A 115 -33.32 0.41 -11.19
C GLU A 115 -31.88 0.26 -11.70
N GLN A 116 -31.38 1.29 -12.39
CA GLN A 116 -29.98 1.35 -12.83
C GLN A 116 -29.04 1.52 -11.64
N LEU A 117 -29.51 2.12 -10.55
CA LEU A 117 -28.74 2.32 -9.32
C LEU A 117 -28.48 1.01 -8.58
N ASP A 118 -29.47 0.12 -8.44
CA ASP A 118 -29.32 -1.16 -7.74
C ASP A 118 -28.33 -2.08 -8.47
N PHE A 119 -28.46 -2.22 -9.79
CA PHE A 119 -27.49 -2.97 -10.61
C PHE A 119 -26.06 -2.41 -10.48
N GLN A 120 -25.91 -1.09 -10.38
CA GLN A 120 -24.62 -0.45 -10.17
C GLN A 120 -24.03 -0.74 -8.79
N LEU A 121 -24.87 -0.83 -7.75
CA LEU A 121 -24.44 -1.17 -6.39
C LEU A 121 -24.00 -2.63 -6.30
N ASP A 122 -24.71 -3.56 -6.95
CA ASP A 122 -24.30 -4.97 -7.02
C ASP A 122 -22.95 -5.11 -7.71
N LYS A 123 -22.75 -4.44 -8.85
CA LYS A 123 -21.44 -4.43 -9.52
C LYS A 123 -20.34 -3.83 -8.64
N LEU A 124 -20.64 -2.78 -7.87
CA LEU A 124 -19.68 -2.18 -6.94
C LEU A 124 -19.30 -3.17 -5.84
N ARG A 125 -20.29 -3.89 -5.31
CA ARG A 125 -20.10 -4.94 -4.30
C ARG A 125 -19.24 -6.07 -4.82
N GLU A 126 -19.49 -6.56 -6.03
CA GLU A 126 -18.68 -7.58 -6.68
C GLU A 126 -17.22 -7.13 -6.85
N ARG A 127 -17.00 -5.89 -7.29
CA ARG A 127 -15.64 -5.30 -7.40
C ARG A 127 -14.97 -5.23 -6.03
N TYR A 128 -15.68 -4.79 -5.01
CA TYR A 128 -15.17 -4.73 -3.64
C TYR A 128 -14.72 -6.11 -3.16
N LEU A 129 -15.61 -7.11 -3.24
CA LEU A 129 -15.31 -8.48 -2.80
C LEU A 129 -14.18 -9.11 -3.61
N THR A 130 -14.09 -8.81 -4.91
CA THR A 130 -12.99 -9.27 -5.77
C THR A 130 -11.64 -8.71 -5.31
N ILE A 131 -11.57 -7.39 -5.08
CA ILE A 131 -10.34 -6.73 -4.65
C ILE A 131 -9.97 -7.15 -3.22
N GLU A 132 -10.95 -7.19 -2.32
CA GLU A 132 -10.77 -7.70 -0.96
C GLU A 132 -10.22 -9.13 -0.98
N GLY A 133 -10.82 -10.00 -1.80
CA GLY A 133 -10.36 -11.36 -2.04
C GLY A 133 -8.92 -11.42 -2.53
N THR A 134 -8.56 -10.62 -3.54
CA THR A 134 -7.17 -10.52 -4.01
C THR A 134 -6.21 -10.10 -2.88
N ILE A 135 -6.57 -9.11 -2.06
CA ILE A 135 -5.72 -8.66 -0.95
C ILE A 135 -5.50 -9.78 0.07
N CYS A 136 -6.55 -10.53 0.39
CA CYS A 136 -6.48 -11.70 1.27
C CYS A 136 -5.64 -12.83 0.65
N GLU A 137 -5.84 -13.16 -0.62
CA GLU A 137 -5.05 -14.18 -1.35
C GLU A 137 -3.57 -13.81 -1.42
N LEU A 138 -3.26 -12.51 -1.55
CA LEU A 138 -1.89 -12.04 -1.48
C LEU A 138 -1.29 -12.26 -0.09
N GLY A 139 -2.09 -12.44 0.97
CA GLY A 139 -1.63 -12.56 2.36
C GLY A 139 -1.31 -11.20 2.98
N LEU A 140 -2.21 -10.22 2.80
CA LEU A 140 -2.03 -8.84 3.27
C LEU A 140 -3.07 -8.37 4.30
N ASP A 141 -4.08 -9.19 4.59
CA ASP A 141 -5.25 -8.84 5.40
C ASP A 141 -4.92 -8.29 6.79
N SER A 142 -3.76 -8.66 7.34
CA SER A 142 -3.23 -8.20 8.64
C SER A 142 -1.74 -7.81 8.57
N ILE A 143 -1.27 -7.31 7.42
CA ILE A 143 0.17 -7.09 7.16
C ILE A 143 0.84 -6.08 8.10
N TRP A 144 0.08 -5.20 8.74
CA TRP A 144 0.59 -4.22 9.71
C TRP A 144 1.09 -4.85 11.02
N ASP A 145 0.60 -6.03 11.38
CA ASP A 145 1.03 -6.77 12.58
C ASP A 145 2.30 -7.59 12.34
N VAL A 146 2.68 -7.79 11.08
CA VAL A 146 3.91 -8.50 10.71
C VAL A 146 5.12 -7.62 10.99
N ASN A 147 6.05 -8.11 11.80
CA ASN A 147 7.31 -7.41 12.05
C ASN A 147 8.25 -7.50 10.84
N PRO A 148 9.08 -6.46 10.60
CA PRO A 148 10.17 -6.57 9.64
C PRO A 148 11.11 -7.74 10.00
N LEU A 149 11.48 -8.56 9.00
CA LEU A 149 12.36 -9.72 9.18
C LEU A 149 13.74 -9.35 9.73
N VAL A 150 14.18 -8.13 9.47
CA VAL A 150 15.48 -7.59 9.87
C VAL A 150 15.25 -6.28 10.62
N ASN A 151 15.74 -6.21 11.86
CA ASN A 151 15.60 -5.03 12.71
C ASN A 151 16.71 -4.00 12.49
N GLY A 152 16.54 -2.80 13.05
CA GLY A 152 17.50 -1.70 12.89
C GLY A 152 18.93 -2.02 13.38
N ARG A 153 19.09 -2.90 14.37
CA ARG A 153 20.41 -3.30 14.87
C ARG A 153 21.17 -4.13 13.84
N VAL A 154 20.52 -5.14 13.27
CA VAL A 154 21.11 -5.97 12.21
C VAL A 154 21.40 -5.12 10.96
N ILE A 155 20.55 -4.13 10.65
CA ILE A 155 20.81 -3.19 9.56
C ILE A 155 22.11 -2.42 9.80
N MET A 156 22.30 -1.85 11.01
CA MET A 156 23.51 -1.11 11.35
C MET A 156 24.77 -1.99 11.26
N GLU A 157 24.69 -3.23 11.73
CA GLU A 157 25.79 -4.19 11.68
C GLU A 157 26.18 -4.55 10.24
N ILE A 158 25.21 -4.91 9.39
CA ILE A 158 25.48 -5.36 8.01
C ILE A 158 25.85 -4.18 7.11
N ALA A 159 25.13 -3.08 7.21
CA ALA A 159 25.35 -1.93 6.34
C ALA A 159 26.49 -1.02 6.82
N GLU A 160 27.04 -1.25 8.02
CA GLU A 160 28.14 -0.46 8.61
C GLU A 160 27.86 1.06 8.60
N LEU A 161 26.58 1.43 8.76
CA LEU A 161 26.11 2.81 8.58
C LEU A 161 26.38 3.63 9.82
N LYS A 162 26.94 4.83 9.62
CA LYS A 162 27.19 5.80 10.71
C LYS A 162 26.06 6.81 10.94
N GLY A 163 24.85 6.59 10.40
CA GLY A 163 23.77 7.59 10.50
C GLY A 163 22.35 7.08 10.24
N GLY A 164 21.36 7.76 10.83
CA GLY A 164 19.94 7.36 10.84
C GLY A 164 19.19 7.46 9.51
N TYR A 165 19.59 8.36 8.60
CA TYR A 165 18.94 8.50 7.29
C TYR A 165 19.09 7.23 6.43
N HIS A 166 20.29 6.66 6.38
CA HIS A 166 20.53 5.42 5.64
C HIS A 166 19.78 4.22 6.24
N ILE A 167 19.54 4.21 7.55
CA ILE A 167 18.76 3.13 8.20
C ILE A 167 17.33 3.10 7.67
N ARG A 168 16.69 4.26 7.46
CA ARG A 168 15.32 4.34 6.94
C ARG A 168 15.22 3.83 5.50
N GLU A 169 16.17 4.20 4.64
CA GLU A 169 16.25 3.68 3.26
C GLU A 169 16.37 2.15 3.26
N TRP A 170 17.26 1.60 4.10
CA TRP A 170 17.39 0.14 4.23
C TRP A 170 16.16 -0.54 4.79
N GLN A 171 15.48 0.07 5.78
CA GLN A 171 14.22 -0.45 6.30
C GLN A 171 13.15 -0.54 5.21
N GLN A 172 13.04 0.48 4.34
CA GLN A 172 12.11 0.44 3.21
C GLN A 172 12.49 -0.66 2.22
N LYS A 173 13.76 -0.80 1.85
CA LYS A 173 14.22 -1.86 0.95
C LYS A 173 13.94 -3.26 1.46
N LEU A 174 14.24 -3.49 2.73
CA LEU A 174 14.03 -4.79 3.37
C LEU A 174 12.53 -5.10 3.51
N LEU A 175 11.71 -4.08 3.76
CA LEU A 175 10.26 -4.25 3.74
C LEU A 175 9.73 -4.53 2.33
N THR A 176 10.23 -3.84 1.30
CA THR A 176 9.91 -4.17 -0.10
C THR A 176 10.29 -5.61 -0.42
N TRP A 177 11.47 -6.06 -0.01
CA TRP A 177 11.92 -7.44 -0.18
C TRP A 177 10.99 -8.43 0.55
N GLN A 178 10.66 -8.18 1.81
CA GLN A 178 9.76 -9.04 2.58
C GLN A 178 8.35 -9.12 1.97
N LEU A 179 7.85 -8.03 1.40
CA LEU A 179 6.56 -8.01 0.72
C LEU A 179 6.64 -8.72 -0.64
N ALA A 180 7.78 -8.64 -1.32
CA ALA A 180 8.06 -9.36 -2.56
C ALA A 180 8.17 -10.88 -2.35
N TYR A 181 8.75 -11.32 -1.23
CA TYR A 181 8.94 -12.72 -0.86
C TYR A 181 8.14 -13.08 0.41
N PRO A 182 6.83 -13.42 0.28
CA PRO A 182 5.98 -13.70 1.44
C PRO A 182 6.49 -14.84 2.35
N ASN A 183 7.20 -15.81 1.77
CA ASN A 183 7.76 -16.96 2.48
C ASN A 183 9.27 -16.82 2.74
N GLY A 184 9.85 -15.65 2.44
CA GLY A 184 11.27 -15.40 2.61
C GLY A 184 11.69 -15.43 4.07
N SER A 185 12.81 -16.08 4.34
CA SER A 185 13.40 -16.18 5.67
C SER A 185 14.24 -14.94 6.04
N THR A 186 14.48 -14.76 7.33
CA THR A 186 15.39 -13.73 7.82
C THR A 186 16.80 -13.86 7.25
N ASP A 187 17.29 -15.09 7.02
CA ASP A 187 18.65 -15.31 6.54
C ASP A 187 18.77 -15.03 5.04
N GLU A 188 17.79 -15.42 4.23
CA GLU A 188 17.71 -15.02 2.81
C GLU A 188 17.65 -13.50 2.66
N CYS A 189 16.87 -12.82 3.52
CA CYS A 189 16.78 -11.37 3.54
C CYS A 189 18.14 -10.70 3.85
N LYS A 190 18.87 -11.22 4.86
CA LYS A 190 20.22 -10.74 5.19
C LYS A 190 21.22 -11.01 4.07
N ASP A 191 21.13 -12.16 3.41
CA ASP A 191 22.03 -12.51 2.31
C ASP A 191 21.78 -11.62 1.09
N TRP A 192 20.52 -11.35 0.77
CA TRP A 192 20.16 -10.35 -0.23
C TRP A 192 20.73 -8.96 0.12
N MET A 193 20.58 -8.53 1.38
CA MET A 193 21.12 -7.25 1.86
C MET A 193 22.64 -7.14 1.65
N ARG A 194 23.39 -8.20 1.98
CA ARG A 194 24.85 -8.27 1.76
C ARG A 194 25.21 -8.19 0.28
N LYS A 195 24.47 -8.88 -0.59
CA LYS A 195 24.67 -8.84 -2.05
C LYS A 195 24.45 -7.43 -2.60
N VAL A 196 23.38 -6.76 -2.20
CA VAL A 196 23.09 -5.37 -2.62
C VAL A 196 24.19 -4.40 -2.16
N LYS A 197 24.67 -4.54 -0.92
CA LYS A 197 25.79 -3.74 -0.40
C LYS A 197 27.06 -3.95 -1.24
N ALA A 198 27.42 -5.21 -1.50
CA ALA A 198 28.61 -5.55 -2.28
C ALA A 198 28.55 -5.03 -3.73
N LYS A 199 27.35 -4.98 -4.34
CA LYS A 199 27.15 -4.36 -5.66
C LYS A 199 27.40 -2.85 -5.63
N ARG A 200 26.83 -2.14 -4.64
CA ARG A 200 27.05 -0.68 -4.48
C ARG A 200 28.54 -0.34 -4.35
N GLN A 201 29.28 -1.08 -3.52
CA GLN A 201 30.72 -0.89 -3.34
C GLN A 201 31.59 -1.16 -4.58
N ARG A 202 31.07 -1.84 -5.60
CA ARG A 202 31.79 -2.13 -6.85
C ARG A 202 31.48 -1.11 -7.96
N THR A 203 30.41 -0.34 -7.81
CA THR A 203 29.94 0.64 -8.79
C THR A 203 30.30 2.08 -8.40
N GLU A 204 30.72 2.29 -7.13
CA GLU A 204 31.42 3.48 -6.64
C GLU A 204 32.94 3.39 -6.87
#